data_AF-A0A1T4MMY0-F1
#
_entry.id   AF-A0A1T4MMY0-F1
#
_cell.length_a   1.000
_cell.length_b   1.000
_cell.length_c   1.000
_cell.angle_alpha   90.00
_cell.angle_beta   90.00
_cell.angle_gamma   90.00
#
_symmetry.space_group_name_H-M   'P 1'
#
loop_
_entity.id
_entity.type
_entity.pdbx_description
1 polymer ?
#
loop_
_entity_poly.entity_id
_entity_poly.type
_entity_poly.pdbx_seq_one_letter_code
_entity_poly.pdbx_strand_id
1 'polypeptide(L)'
;MTKHSSSQYQLSETRFWIQRLSKTSIRALHILGVAISSGGFIFHLDQALWLNWWLLAMCSGVLMMAQEIYRSTLWLIQLKGVLTFIKLGLLSSIVVLPQHQSNIYITVLLLSVFIAHGPAGLRHYSIWHRRVIEEPRKGSRKNLNG
;
A
#
# COMPACT_ATOMS: atom_id res chain seq x y z
N MET A 1 27.41 -24.88 35.36
CA MET A 1 27.37 -23.43 35.09
C MET A 1 26.84 -23.21 33.68
N THR A 2 25.91 -22.27 33.51
CA THR A 2 24.85 -22.22 32.48
C THR A 2 25.30 -22.00 31.02
N LYS A 3 24.87 -22.88 30.11
CA LYS A 3 24.84 -22.67 28.65
C LYS A 3 23.77 -21.62 28.32
N HIS A 4 24.18 -20.43 27.88
CA HIS A 4 23.25 -19.45 27.34
C HIS A 4 22.84 -19.87 25.92
N SER A 5 21.63 -20.41 25.80
CA SER A 5 20.98 -20.71 24.51
C SER A 5 20.56 -19.40 23.85
N SER A 6 21.41 -18.88 22.97
CA SER A 6 21.07 -17.79 22.05
C SER A 6 20.37 -18.35 20.82
N SER A 7 19.13 -18.82 20.97
CA SER A 7 18.24 -19.09 19.84
C SER A 7 17.63 -17.78 19.35
N GLN A 8 18.48 -16.93 18.76
CA GLN A 8 18.04 -15.79 17.96
C GLN A 8 17.63 -16.34 16.59
N TYR A 9 16.34 -16.21 16.25
CA TYR A 9 15.77 -16.59 14.97
C TYR A 9 16.57 -15.95 13.81
N GLN A 10 17.54 -16.70 13.28
CA GLN A 10 18.19 -16.44 12.00
C GLN A 10 17.14 -16.65 10.91
N LEU A 11 16.35 -15.62 10.61
CA LEU A 11 15.60 -15.60 9.36
C LEU A 11 16.64 -15.69 8.23
N SER A 12 16.69 -16.85 7.56
CA SER A 12 17.55 -17.09 6.39
C SER A 12 17.57 -15.84 5.50
N GLU A 13 18.75 -15.25 5.29
CA GLU A 13 18.94 -14.02 4.52
C GLU A 13 18.21 -14.08 3.16
N THR A 14 18.18 -15.27 2.56
CA THR A 14 17.44 -15.58 1.33
C THR A 14 15.95 -15.26 1.44
N ARG A 15 15.29 -15.61 2.55
CA ARG A 15 13.86 -15.32 2.78
C ARG A 15 13.61 -13.82 2.91
N PHE A 16 14.55 -13.07 3.49
CA PHE A 16 14.45 -11.61 3.59
C PHE A 16 14.54 -10.95 2.21
N TRP A 17 15.52 -11.36 1.40
CA TRP A 17 15.69 -10.88 0.03
C TRP A 17 14.50 -11.22 -0.86
N ILE A 18 14.01 -12.46 -0.82
CA ILE A 18 12.81 -12.89 -1.57
C ILE A 18 11.60 -12.03 -1.21
N GLN A 19 11.35 -11.80 0.09
CA GLN A 19 10.23 -10.95 0.52
C GLN A 19 10.38 -9.50 0.04
N ARG A 20 11.60 -8.96 0.07
CA ARG A 20 11.86 -7.58 -0.35
C ARG A 20 11.70 -7.43 -1.86
N LEU A 21 12.30 -8.33 -2.65
CA LEU A 21 12.21 -8.33 -4.10
C LEU A 21 10.77 -8.56 -4.57
N SER A 22 10.05 -9.54 -3.99
CA SER A 22 8.65 -9.80 -4.34
C SER A 22 7.77 -8.55 -4.18
N LYS A 23 7.87 -7.84 -3.06
CA LYS A 23 7.12 -6.60 -2.83
C LYS A 23 7.46 -5.50 -3.82
N THR A 24 8.75 -5.35 -4.14
CA THR A 24 9.21 -4.35 -5.11
C THR A 24 8.73 -4.70 -6.52
N SER A 25 8.79 -5.98 -6.91
CA SER A 25 8.32 -6.46 -8.21
C SER A 25 6.82 -6.24 -8.39
N ILE A 26 5.99 -6.54 -7.38
CA ILE A 26 4.54 -6.28 -7.46
C ILE A 26 4.29 -4.78 -7.66
N ARG A 27 5.02 -3.92 -6.95
CA ARG A 27 4.92 -2.47 -7.13
C ARG A 27 5.36 -2.03 -8.53
N ALA A 28 6.43 -2.61 -9.06
CA ALA A 28 6.90 -2.31 -10.41
C ALA A 28 5.85 -2.70 -11.47
N LEU A 29 5.27 -3.91 -11.35
CA LEU A 29 4.17 -4.36 -12.20
C LEU A 29 2.94 -3.47 -12.08
N HIS A 30 2.62 -3.01 -10.86
CA HIS A 30 1.53 -2.07 -10.65
C HIS A 30 1.74 -0.75 -11.39
N ILE A 31 2.92 -0.13 -11.23
CA ILE A 31 3.25 1.13 -11.91
C ILE A 31 3.26 0.95 -13.44
N LEU A 32 3.77 -0.17 -13.93
CA LEU A 32 3.75 -0.51 -15.35
C LEU A 32 2.32 -0.58 -15.89
N GLY A 33 1.43 -1.32 -15.22
CA GLY A 33 0.02 -1.42 -15.60
C GLY A 33 -0.68 -0.06 -15.59
N VAL A 34 -0.44 0.75 -14.55
CA VAL A 34 -0.97 2.11 -14.43
C VAL A 34 -0.48 2.98 -15.60
N ALA A 35 0.83 3.06 -15.84
CA ALA A 35 1.42 3.91 -16.89
C ALA A 35 0.95 3.52 -18.31
N ILE A 36 0.78 2.23 -18.59
CA ILE A 36 0.29 1.80 -19.90
C ILE A 36 -1.22 2.06 -20.02
N SER A 37 -2.00 1.75 -18.97
CA SER A 37 -3.44 2.00 -18.96
C SER A 37 -3.81 3.48 -19.06
N SER A 38 -2.96 4.40 -18.58
CA SER A 38 -3.23 5.84 -18.68
C SER A 38 -3.33 6.33 -20.11
N GLY A 39 -2.60 5.70 -21.04
CA GLY A 39 -2.76 5.99 -22.47
C GLY A 39 -4.18 5.72 -22.98
N GLY A 40 -4.81 4.64 -22.49
CA GLY A 40 -6.20 4.31 -22.80
C GLY A 40 -7.19 5.37 -22.32
N PHE A 41 -7.04 5.82 -21.07
CA PHE A 41 -7.94 6.83 -20.48
C PHE A 41 -7.73 8.25 -21.00
N ILE A 42 -6.50 8.62 -21.39
CA ILE A 42 -6.18 9.99 -21.85
C ILE A 42 -6.44 10.15 -23.35
N PHE A 43 -6.10 9.15 -24.16
CA PHE A 43 -6.23 9.22 -25.62
C PHE A 43 -7.49 8.53 -26.16
N HIS A 44 -8.38 8.07 -25.28
CA HIS A 44 -9.63 7.37 -25.63
C HIS A 44 -9.40 6.19 -26.59
N LEU A 45 -8.33 5.43 -26.36
CA LEU A 45 -8.00 4.25 -27.18
C LEU A 45 -8.98 3.11 -26.93
N ASP A 46 -9.10 2.23 -27.92
CA ASP A 46 -9.92 1.02 -27.82
C ASP A 46 -9.55 0.19 -26.58
N GLN A 47 -10.57 -0.25 -25.85
CA GLN A 47 -10.45 -0.94 -24.58
C GLN A 47 -9.61 -2.21 -24.70
N ALA A 48 -9.67 -2.89 -25.84
CA ALA A 48 -8.88 -4.10 -26.09
C ALA A 48 -7.36 -3.90 -25.92
N LEU A 49 -6.84 -2.70 -26.20
CA LEU A 49 -5.41 -2.40 -26.15
C LEU A 49 -4.88 -2.23 -24.72
N TRP A 50 -5.74 -1.77 -23.80
CA TRP A 50 -5.31 -1.35 -22.45
C TRP A 50 -6.00 -2.09 -21.31
N LEU A 51 -7.05 -2.88 -21.58
CA LEU A 51 -7.79 -3.62 -20.55
C LEU A 51 -6.91 -4.59 -19.77
N ASN A 52 -6.02 -5.32 -20.44
CA ASN A 52 -5.12 -6.27 -19.77
C ASN A 52 -4.15 -5.55 -18.81
N TRP A 53 -3.66 -4.38 -19.21
CA TRP A 53 -2.77 -3.54 -18.40
C TRP A 53 -3.51 -2.91 -17.22
N TRP A 54 -4.77 -2.52 -17.43
CA TRP A 54 -5.65 -2.07 -16.37
C TRP A 54 -5.94 -3.19 -15.35
N LEU A 55 -6.25 -4.39 -15.83
CA LEU A 55 -6.44 -5.57 -14.97
C LEU A 55 -5.16 -5.87 -14.18
N LEU A 56 -3.98 -5.80 -14.81
CA LEU A 56 -2.70 -5.93 -14.12
C LEU A 56 -2.55 -4.89 -13.01
N ALA A 57 -2.86 -3.62 -13.28
CA ALA A 57 -2.81 -2.54 -12.30
C ALA A 57 -3.78 -2.80 -11.12
N MET A 58 -5.01 -3.24 -11.42
CA MET A 58 -6.02 -3.53 -10.39
C MET A 58 -5.62 -4.74 -9.53
N CYS A 59 -5.27 -5.87 -10.16
CA CYS A 59 -4.88 -7.09 -9.47
C CYS A 59 -3.64 -6.87 -8.59
N SER A 60 -2.61 -6.21 -9.10
CA SER A 60 -1.41 -5.89 -8.31
C SER A 60 -1.69 -4.91 -7.17
N GLY A 61 -2.56 -3.91 -7.38
CA GLY A 61 -2.97 -2.96 -6.35
C GLY A 61 -3.73 -3.64 -5.21
N VAL A 62 -4.69 -4.51 -5.54
CA VAL A 62 -5.45 -5.31 -4.56
C VAL A 62 -4.52 -6.26 -3.80
N LEU A 63 -3.58 -6.91 -4.49
CA LEU A 63 -2.60 -7.79 -3.85
C LEU A 63 -1.74 -7.04 -2.83
N MET A 64 -1.25 -5.84 -3.17
CA MET A 64 -0.50 -4.99 -2.24
C MET A 64 -1.34 -4.57 -1.04
N MET A 65 -2.61 -4.23 -1.24
CA MET A 65 -3.54 -3.89 -0.16
C MET A 65 -3.80 -5.08 0.76
N ALA A 66 -4.09 -6.26 0.21
CA ALA A 66 -4.33 -7.48 0.96
C ALA A 66 -3.10 -7.90 1.81
N GLN A 67 -1.90 -7.77 1.24
CA GLN A 67 -0.64 -8.03 1.96
C GLN A 67 -0.46 -7.11 3.18
N GLU A 68 -0.91 -5.87 3.08
CA GLU A 68 -0.81 -4.90 4.16
C GLU A 68 -1.86 -5.16 5.26
N ILE A 69 -3.11 -5.46 4.87
CA ILE A 69 -4.19 -5.86 5.79
C ILE A 69 -3.81 -7.13 6.57
N TYR A 70 -3.23 -8.13 5.89
CA TYR A 70 -2.79 -9.37 6.54
C TYR A 70 -1.68 -9.14 7.58
N ARG A 71 -0.81 -8.14 7.36
CA ARG A 71 0.26 -7.81 8.31
C ARG A 71 -0.21 -7.01 9.51
N SER A 72 -1.18 -6.11 9.32
CA SER A 72 -1.69 -5.28 10.40
C SER A 72 -3.11 -4.83 10.10
N THR A 73 -4.06 -5.27 10.92
CA THR A 73 -5.46 -4.82 10.85
C THR A 73 -5.60 -3.33 11.21
N LEU A 74 -4.65 -2.78 11.99
CA LEU A 74 -4.57 -1.35 12.29
C LEU A 74 -4.29 -0.50 11.04
N TRP A 75 -3.79 -1.10 9.95
CA TRP A 75 -3.57 -0.39 8.68
C TRP A 75 -4.85 0.22 8.12
N LEU A 76 -6.01 -0.43 8.35
CA LEU A 76 -7.31 0.07 7.89
C LEU A 76 -7.68 1.42 8.51
N ILE A 77 -7.21 1.69 9.73
CA ILE A 77 -7.54 2.89 10.51
C ILE A 77 -6.45 3.98 10.38
N GLN A 78 -5.25 3.58 9.92
CA GLN A 78 -4.19 4.54 9.59
C GLN A 78 -4.60 5.39 8.38
N LEU A 79 -4.18 6.66 8.39
CA LEU A 79 -4.39 7.59 7.28
C LEU A 79 -3.99 6.99 5.92
N LYS A 80 -2.93 6.17 5.88
CA LYS A 80 -2.48 5.45 4.69
C LYS A 80 -3.55 4.50 4.12
N GLY A 81 -4.28 3.78 4.97
CA GLY A 81 -5.39 2.91 4.56
C GLY A 81 -6.58 3.70 4.04
N VAL A 82 -7.00 4.73 4.79
CA VAL A 82 -8.10 5.62 4.41
C VAL A 82 -7.84 6.30 3.05
N LEU A 83 -6.63 6.81 2.81
CA LEU A 83 -6.29 7.40 1.52
C LEU A 83 -6.27 6.38 0.38
N THR A 84 -5.96 5.12 0.67
CA THR A 84 -6.08 4.03 -0.32
C THR A 84 -7.54 3.77 -0.67
N PHE A 85 -8.46 3.77 0.30
CA PHE A 85 -9.90 3.66 0.04
C PHE A 85 -10.45 4.87 -0.72
N ILE A 86 -10.03 6.08 -0.38
CA ILE A 86 -10.38 7.29 -1.14
C ILE A 86 -9.94 7.14 -2.60
N LYS A 87 -8.70 6.67 -2.84
CA LYS A 87 -8.19 6.40 -4.20
C LYS A 87 -9.08 5.40 -4.95
N LEU A 88 -9.51 4.32 -4.30
CA LEU A 88 -10.43 3.32 -4.89
C LEU A 88 -11.81 3.92 -5.19
N GLY A 89 -12.34 4.78 -4.31
CA GLY A 89 -13.59 5.49 -4.53
C GLY A 89 -13.54 6.47 -5.71
N LEU A 90 -12.43 7.18 -5.89
CA LEU A 90 -12.24 8.00 -7.10
C LEU A 90 -12.16 7.11 -8.35
N LEU A 91 -11.48 5.96 -8.26
CA LEU A 91 -11.36 5.04 -9.38
C LEU A 91 -12.71 4.45 -9.80
N SER A 92 -13.59 4.11 -8.85
CA SER A 92 -14.93 3.62 -9.15
C SER A 92 -15.83 4.71 -9.75
N SER A 93 -15.58 5.99 -9.42
CA SER A 93 -16.27 7.13 -10.02
C SER A 93 -16.05 7.26 -11.53
N ILE A 94 -14.95 6.72 -12.07
CA ILE A 94 -14.69 6.63 -13.53
C ILE A 94 -15.80 5.86 -14.27
N VAL A 95 -16.42 4.87 -13.60
CA VAL A 95 -17.52 4.07 -14.16
C VAL A 95 -18.83 4.87 -14.16
N VAL A 96 -19.05 5.71 -13.14
CA VAL A 96 -20.27 6.52 -12.99
C VAL A 96 -20.23 7.78 -13.85
N LEU A 97 -19.05 8.37 -14.03
CA LEU A 97 -18.82 9.61 -14.77
C LEU A 97 -17.86 9.37 -15.95
N PRO A 98 -18.30 8.64 -17.00
CA PRO A 98 -17.46 8.30 -18.15
C PRO A 98 -17.00 9.52 -18.96
N GLN A 99 -17.68 10.67 -18.81
CA GLN A 99 -17.34 11.92 -19.50
C GLN A 99 -16.10 12.60 -18.90
N HIS A 100 -15.73 12.28 -17.66
CA HIS A 100 -14.62 12.90 -16.93
C HIS A 100 -13.50 11.91 -16.58
N GLN A 101 -13.44 10.75 -17.24
CA GLN A 101 -12.51 9.66 -16.92
C GLN A 101 -11.06 10.14 -16.88
N SER A 102 -10.61 10.91 -17.87
CA SER A 102 -9.24 11.40 -17.96
C SER A 102 -8.90 12.32 -16.78
N ASN A 103 -9.79 13.26 -16.43
CA ASN A 103 -9.59 14.19 -15.31
C ASN A 103 -9.56 13.47 -13.94
N ILE A 104 -10.49 12.53 -13.75
CA ILE A 104 -10.54 11.68 -12.54
C ILE A 104 -9.26 10.85 -12.44
N TYR A 105 -8.82 10.25 -13.55
CA TYR A 105 -7.60 9.45 -13.60
C TYR A 105 -6.34 10.25 -13.25
N ILE A 106 -6.19 11.47 -13.80
CA ILE A 106 -5.09 12.38 -13.48
C ILE A 106 -5.11 12.75 -12.00
N THR A 107 -6.28 13.04 -11.44
CA THR A 107 -6.44 13.35 -10.02
C THR A 107 -6.03 12.17 -9.15
N VAL A 108 -6.43 10.95 -9.51
CA VAL A 108 -6.04 9.71 -8.83
C VAL A 108 -4.53 9.50 -8.89
N LEU A 109 -3.88 9.76 -10.03
CA LEU A 109 -2.43 9.67 -10.19
C LEU A 109 -1.71 10.67 -9.28
N LEU A 110 -2.10 11.94 -9.31
CA LEU A 110 -1.52 12.99 -8.47
C LEU A 110 -1.67 12.64 -6.99
N LEU A 111 -2.90 12.30 -6.57
CA LEU A 111 -3.18 11.87 -5.21
C LEU A 111 -2.29 10.68 -4.80
N SER A 112 -2.08 9.72 -5.70
CA SER A 112 -1.22 8.56 -5.45
C SER A 112 0.24 8.96 -5.18
N VAL A 113 0.79 9.95 -5.88
CA VAL A 113 2.16 10.44 -5.65
C VAL A 113 2.27 11.14 -4.30
N PHE A 114 1.30 11.99 -3.97
CA PHE A 114 1.21 12.65 -2.67
C PHE A 114 1.10 11.64 -1.52
N ILE A 115 0.31 10.57 -1.68
CA ILE A 115 0.22 9.49 -0.69
C ILE A 115 1.57 8.77 -0.53
N ALA A 116 2.25 8.50 -1.64
CA ALA A 116 3.49 7.74 -1.65
C ALA A 116 4.67 8.50 -1.01
N HIS A 117 4.74 9.82 -1.23
CA HIS A 117 5.81 10.70 -0.75
C HIS A 117 5.41 11.53 0.47
N GLY A 118 4.18 11.34 0.98
CA GLY A 118 3.66 12.08 2.13
C GLY A 118 4.52 11.87 3.39
N PRO A 119 4.68 12.90 4.24
CA PRO A 119 5.51 12.86 5.44
C PRO A 119 5.23 11.64 6.32
N ALA A 120 6.29 10.97 6.82
CA ALA A 120 6.17 9.75 7.62
C ALA A 120 5.28 9.91 8.87
N GLY A 121 5.22 11.11 9.45
CA GLY A 121 4.36 11.43 10.60
C GLY A 121 2.85 11.35 10.31
N LEU A 122 2.43 11.51 9.05
CA LEU A 122 1.03 11.37 8.63
C LEU A 122 0.66 9.89 8.40
N ARG A 123 1.60 9.02 8.03
CA ARG A 123 1.35 7.59 7.76
C ARG A 123 1.04 6.75 9.01
N HIS A 124 1.55 7.14 10.18
CA HIS A 124 1.25 6.48 11.46
C HIS A 124 0.21 7.23 12.31
N TYR A 125 -0.42 8.25 11.73
CA TYR A 125 -1.48 8.98 12.38
C TYR A 125 -2.78 8.16 12.34
N SER A 126 -3.20 7.67 13.50
CA SER A 126 -4.51 7.05 13.66
C SER A 126 -5.56 8.15 13.74
N ILE A 127 -6.39 8.27 12.69
CA ILE A 127 -7.45 9.29 12.63
C ILE A 127 -8.41 9.15 13.82
N TRP A 128 -8.63 7.92 14.31
CA TRP A 128 -9.50 7.62 15.44
C TRP A 128 -8.90 8.00 16.80
N HIS A 129 -7.59 7.85 16.98
CA HIS A 129 -6.95 8.06 18.29
C HIS A 129 -6.21 9.38 18.44
N ARG A 130 -6.13 10.19 17.37
CA ARG A 130 -5.47 11.52 17.33
C ARG A 130 -4.05 11.50 17.93
N ARG A 131 -3.39 10.34 17.89
CA ARG A 131 -2.03 10.11 18.39
C ARG A 131 -1.27 9.21 17.41
N VAL A 132 0.03 9.45 17.33
CA VAL A 132 0.99 8.54 16.67
C VAL A 132 1.00 7.27 17.50
N ILE A 133 0.47 6.18 16.96
CA ILE A 133 0.56 4.88 17.61
C ILE A 133 1.95 4.34 17.29
N GLU A 134 2.91 4.59 18.18
CA GLU A 134 4.11 3.76 18.23
C GLU A 134 3.66 2.37 18.67
N GLU A 135 3.89 1.34 17.85
CA GLU A 135 3.72 -0.03 18.29
C GLU A 135 4.56 -0.21 19.57
N PRO A 136 3.96 -0.60 20.72
CA PRO A 136 4.74 -0.80 21.91
C PRO A 136 5.73 -1.93 21.61
N ARG A 137 7.02 -1.58 21.59
CA ARG A 137 8.12 -2.54 21.58
C ARG A 137 7.85 -3.54 22.69
N LYS A 138 7.46 -4.77 22.31
CA LYS A 138 7.23 -5.90 23.21
C LYS A 138 8.52 -6.17 24.00
N GLY A 139 8.68 -5.53 25.15
CA GLY A 139 9.94 -5.61 25.88
C GLY A 139 10.17 -4.69 27.09
N SER A 140 9.18 -3.95 27.60
CA SER A 140 9.34 -3.27 28.90
C SER A 140 8.57 -4.01 29.99
N ARG A 141 9.16 -5.10 30.50
CA ARG A 141 8.92 -5.52 31.88
C ARG A 141 9.52 -4.44 32.77
N LYS A 142 8.74 -3.44 33.17
CA LYS A 142 9.13 -2.61 34.30
C LYS A 142 8.69 -3.34 35.57
N ASN A 143 9.67 -3.98 36.21
CA ASN A 143 9.55 -4.45 37.59
C ASN A 143 9.06 -3.28 38.46
N LEU A 144 7.92 -3.46 39.10
CA LEU A 144 7.48 -2.65 40.23
C LEU A 144 7.68 -3.49 41.48
N ASN A 145 8.90 -3.43 42.02
CA ASN A 145 9.15 -3.68 43.44
C ASN A 145 9.57 -2.33 44.02
N GLY A 146 8.86 -1.93 45.07
CA GLY A 146 9.02 -0.71 45.83
C GLY A 146 7.85 -0.61 46.78
#